data_AF-A0A4R8A241-F1
#
_entry.id   AF-A0A4R8A241-F1
#
_cell.length_a   1.000
_cell.length_b   1.000
_cell.length_c   1.000
_cell.angle_alpha   90.00
_cell.angle_beta   90.00
_cell.angle_gamma   90.00
#
_symmetry.space_group_name_H-M   'P 1'
#
loop_
_entity.id
_entity.type
_entity.pdbx_description
1 polymer ?
#
loop_
_entity_poly.entity_id
_entity_poly.type
_entity_poly.pdbx_seq_one_letter_code
_entity_poly.pdbx_strand_id
1 'polypeptide(L)'
;MERAYADDMTSTPGAEHLGSHHRNTLQKLFQHPVSHNIEWHDVVSLLEAVGTVERRHDGKVEVTVGGETGFFDLPAHKDTEIEAVVGLRRLLEAAGYSGDDAESS
;
A
#
# COMPACT_ATOMS: atom_id res chain seq x y z
N MET A 1 -30.11 -16.82 24.81
CA MET A 1 -29.79 -16.58 23.38
C MET A 1 -28.73 -15.49 23.35
N GLU A 2 -27.50 -15.89 23.66
CA GLU A 2 -26.36 -15.00 23.87
C GLU A 2 -25.50 -14.95 22.59
N ARG A 3 -24.99 -13.76 22.34
CA ARG A 3 -24.26 -13.33 21.15
C ARG A 3 -22.91 -14.06 21.11
N ALA A 4 -22.65 -14.86 20.08
CA ALA A 4 -21.33 -15.44 19.86
C ALA A 4 -21.17 -15.92 18.41
N TYR A 5 -20.91 -14.98 17.50
CA TYR A 5 -19.99 -15.21 16.37
C TYR A 5 -19.53 -13.86 15.81
N ALA A 6 -18.68 -13.18 16.57
CA ALA A 6 -17.85 -12.08 16.10
C ALA A 6 -16.41 -12.46 16.44
N ASP A 7 -15.96 -13.57 15.87
CA ASP A 7 -14.59 -14.09 15.99
C ASP A 7 -14.16 -14.54 14.59
N ASP A 8 -14.10 -13.56 13.67
CA ASP A 8 -13.36 -13.60 12.39
C ASP A 8 -13.28 -12.19 11.79
N MET A 9 -12.79 -11.21 12.56
CA MET A 9 -12.49 -9.86 12.06
C MET A 9 -11.24 -9.32 12.75
N THR A 10 -10.11 -10.01 12.62
CA THR A 10 -8.76 -9.41 12.72
C THR A 10 -7.72 -10.46 12.35
N SER A 11 -7.75 -10.89 11.10
CA SER A 11 -6.50 -11.31 10.49
C SER A 11 -6.47 -10.55 9.19
N THR A 12 -5.84 -9.38 9.19
CA THR A 12 -5.44 -8.70 7.96
C THR A 12 -4.43 -9.63 7.29
N PRO A 13 -4.80 -10.45 6.26
CA PRO A 13 -3.95 -11.54 5.78
C PRO A 13 -2.77 -11.07 4.91
N GLY A 14 -2.31 -9.83 5.07
CA GLY A 14 -1.31 -9.20 4.19
C GLY A 14 0.00 -8.79 4.88
N ALA A 15 0.00 -8.54 6.20
CA ALA A 15 1.17 -7.99 6.88
C ALA A 15 2.24 -9.06 7.20
N GLU A 16 1.85 -10.31 7.45
CA GLU A 16 2.76 -11.35 7.96
C GLU A 16 3.72 -11.91 6.89
N HIS A 17 3.45 -11.68 5.60
CA HIS A 17 4.31 -12.10 4.47
C HIS A 17 5.00 -10.95 3.73
N LEU A 18 5.18 -9.79 4.37
CA LEU A 18 6.00 -8.72 3.80
C LEU A 18 7.49 -9.06 3.93
N GLY A 19 8.09 -9.52 2.83
CA GLY A 19 9.52 -9.75 2.70
C GLY A 19 10.34 -8.47 2.94
N SER A 20 11.65 -8.63 3.18
CA SER A 20 12.56 -7.50 3.48
C SER A 20 12.54 -6.41 2.40
N HIS A 21 12.30 -6.78 1.14
CA HIS A 21 12.18 -5.84 0.04
C HIS A 21 10.95 -4.94 0.17
N HIS A 22 9.78 -5.54 0.45
CA HIS A 22 8.52 -4.82 0.62
C HIS A 22 8.60 -3.83 1.79
N ARG A 23 9.20 -4.23 2.91
CA ARG A 23 9.43 -3.34 4.06
C ARG A 23 10.36 -2.17 3.71
N ASN A 24 11.40 -2.41 2.92
CA ASN A 24 12.29 -1.34 2.47
C ASN A 24 11.56 -0.34 1.57
N THR A 25 10.74 -0.83 0.64
CA THR A 25 9.90 0.01 -0.23
C THR A 25 8.89 0.80 0.59
N LEU A 26 8.23 0.17 1.57
CA LEU A 26 7.30 0.84 2.47
C LEU A 26 8.01 1.93 3.27
N GLN A 27 9.19 1.66 3.84
CA GLN A 27 9.98 2.67 4.54
C GLN A 27 10.37 3.83 3.62
N LYS A 28 10.82 3.56 2.40
CA LYS A 28 11.14 4.61 1.40
C LYS A 28 9.91 5.41 1.02
N LEU A 29 8.77 4.74 0.88
CA LEU A 29 7.49 5.36 0.62
C LEU A 29 7.16 6.31 1.74
N PHE A 30 7.30 5.98 3.03
CA PHE A 30 6.99 6.87 4.16
C PHE A 30 8.12 7.83 4.60
N GLN A 31 9.34 7.65 4.11
CA GLN A 31 10.50 8.48 4.43
C GLN A 31 10.31 9.94 3.99
N HIS A 32 10.80 10.88 4.80
CA HIS A 32 10.85 12.30 4.46
C HIS A 32 12.30 12.81 4.43
N PRO A 33 12.78 13.39 3.31
CA PRO A 33 12.07 13.58 2.03
C PRO A 33 11.78 12.25 1.29
N VAL A 34 10.77 12.27 0.41
CA VAL A 34 10.43 11.13 -0.46
C VAL A 34 11.67 10.73 -1.27
N SER A 35 12.03 9.45 -1.22
CA SER A 35 13.11 8.93 -2.05
C SER A 35 12.74 9.05 -3.53
N HIS A 36 13.52 9.80 -4.29
CA HIS A 36 13.39 9.89 -5.76
C HIS A 36 13.83 8.63 -6.53
N ASN A 37 14.27 7.57 -5.82
CA ASN A 37 14.72 6.31 -6.41
C ASN A 37 13.79 5.14 -6.03
N ILE A 38 12.49 5.39 -6.03
CA ILE A 38 11.47 4.35 -5.81
C ILE A 38 11.02 3.84 -7.18
N GLU A 39 11.42 2.62 -7.50
CA GLU A 39 11.03 1.99 -8.76
C GLU A 39 9.55 1.59 -8.69
N TRP A 40 8.81 1.87 -9.77
CA TRP A 40 7.39 1.54 -9.87
C TRP A 40 7.13 0.04 -9.68
N HIS A 41 8.05 -0.80 -10.16
CA HIS A 41 7.97 -2.24 -9.98
C HIS A 41 7.93 -2.63 -8.50
N ASP A 42 8.75 -1.98 -7.65
CA ASP A 42 8.77 -2.24 -6.21
C ASP A 42 7.51 -1.81 -5.51
N VAL A 43 6.94 -0.68 -5.95
CA VAL A 43 5.65 -0.19 -5.48
C VAL A 43 4.56 -1.20 -5.83
N VAL A 44 4.49 -1.65 -7.08
CA VAL A 44 3.50 -2.64 -7.51
C VAL A 44 3.66 -3.93 -6.72
N SER A 45 4.88 -4.46 -6.56
CA SER A 45 5.12 -5.66 -5.76
C SER A 45 4.69 -5.51 -4.29
N LEU A 46 4.91 -4.34 -3.69
CA LEU A 46 4.40 -4.05 -2.35
C LEU A 46 2.86 -4.04 -2.32
N LEU A 47 2.24 -3.37 -3.29
CA LEU A 47 0.78 -3.25 -3.38
C LEU A 47 0.10 -4.60 -3.64
N GLU A 48 0.69 -5.46 -4.46
CA GLU A 48 0.25 -6.84 -4.68
C GLU A 48 0.42 -7.70 -3.42
N ALA A 49 1.35 -7.35 -2.52
CA ALA A 49 1.53 -8.04 -1.25
C ALA A 49 0.51 -7.61 -0.18
N VAL A 50 0.12 -6.33 -0.15
CA VAL A 50 -0.84 -5.80 0.85
C VAL A 50 -2.29 -5.76 0.36
N GLY A 51 -2.51 -5.95 -0.94
CA GLY A 51 -3.81 -5.76 -1.59
C GLY A 51 -3.86 -6.32 -3.00
N THR A 52 -4.70 -5.71 -3.85
CA THR A 52 -4.92 -6.12 -5.24
C THR A 52 -4.57 -4.97 -6.18
N VAL A 53 -3.85 -5.27 -7.25
CA VAL A 53 -3.42 -4.29 -8.26
C VAL A 53 -3.93 -4.71 -9.63
N GLU A 54 -4.80 -3.90 -10.23
CA GLU A 54 -5.47 -4.18 -11.49
C GLU A 54 -5.15 -3.08 -12.51
N ARG A 55 -4.65 -3.46 -13.69
CA ARG A 55 -4.40 -2.49 -14.78
C ARG A 55 -5.67 -2.26 -15.56
N ARG A 56 -6.16 -1.01 -15.56
CA ARG A 56 -7.35 -0.63 -16.31
C ARG A 56 -7.03 -0.36 -17.78
N HIS A 57 -8.02 -0.60 -18.62
CA HIS A 57 -7.99 -0.32 -20.06
C HIS A 57 -7.83 1.18 -20.38
N ASP A 58 -8.08 2.06 -19.42
CA ASP A 58 -7.92 3.52 -19.54
C ASP A 58 -6.44 3.96 -19.34
N GLY A 59 -5.53 3.03 -19.06
CA GLY A 59 -4.11 3.33 -18.80
C GLY A 59 -3.80 3.68 -17.34
N LYS A 60 -4.78 3.53 -16.44
CA LYS A 60 -4.62 3.71 -14.99
C LYS A 60 -4.46 2.36 -14.28
N VAL A 61 -3.86 2.37 -13.10
CA VAL A 61 -3.79 1.25 -12.18
C VAL A 61 -4.79 1.46 -11.05
N GLU A 62 -5.69 0.51 -10.89
CA GLU A 62 -6.58 0.40 -9.75
C GLU A 62 -5.88 -0.42 -8.67
N VAL A 63 -5.86 0.11 -7.45
CA VAL A 63 -5.17 -0.48 -6.31
C VAL A 63 -6.15 -0.55 -5.16
N THR A 64 -6.38 -1.75 -4.64
CA THR A 64 -7.33 -1.99 -3.56
C THR A 64 -6.62 -2.59 -2.37
N VAL A 65 -6.58 -1.89 -1.24
CA VAL A 65 -5.90 -2.30 -0.01
C VAL A 65 -6.87 -2.16 1.16
N GLY A 66 -7.10 -3.23 1.93
CA GLY A 66 -7.94 -3.16 3.15
C GLY A 66 -9.38 -2.67 2.95
N GLY A 67 -9.90 -2.67 1.72
CA GLY A 67 -11.23 -2.12 1.38
C GLY A 67 -11.21 -0.68 0.83
N GLU A 68 -10.06 0.00 0.90
CA GLU A 68 -9.83 1.28 0.24
C GLU A 68 -9.36 1.06 -1.20
N THR A 69 -9.88 1.84 -2.16
CA THR A 69 -9.51 1.74 -3.58
C THR A 69 -8.97 3.06 -4.09
N GLY A 70 -7.78 3.04 -4.68
CA GLY A 70 -7.10 4.18 -5.28
C GLY A 70 -6.81 3.96 -6.77
N PHE A 71 -6.85 5.04 -7.54
CA PHE A 71 -6.51 5.03 -8.97
C PHE A 71 -5.27 5.85 -9.21
N PHE A 72 -4.26 5.24 -9.83
CA PHE A 72 -2.97 5.87 -10.11
C PHE A 72 -2.68 5.83 -11.60
N ASP A 73 -2.11 6.90 -12.13
CA ASP A 73 -1.63 6.90 -13.51
C ASP A 73 -0.35 6.05 -13.62
N LEU A 74 -0.24 5.28 -14.70
CA LEU A 74 0.97 4.51 -14.95
C LEU A 74 2.12 5.50 -15.18
N PRO A 75 3.21 5.45 -14.40
CA PRO A 75 4.31 6.38 -14.62
C PRO A 75 4.90 6.16 -16.01
N ALA A 76 5.23 7.25 -16.71
CA ALA A 76 5.89 7.20 -18.01
C ALA A 76 7.34 6.69 -17.92
N HIS A 77 7.90 6.66 -16.71
CA HIS A 77 9.26 6.25 -16.40
C HIS A 77 9.25 5.08 -15.42
N LYS A 78 10.40 4.43 -15.25
CA LYS A 78 10.58 3.35 -14.28
C LYS A 78 10.45 3.85 -12.82
N ASP A 79 10.64 5.14 -12.61
CA ASP A 79 10.62 5.81 -11.32
C ASP A 79 9.20 6.29 -11.00
N THR A 80 8.81 6.15 -9.73
CA THR A 80 7.49 6.59 -9.26
C THR A 80 7.48 8.09 -9.01
N GLU A 81 6.49 8.80 -9.55
CA GLU A 81 6.34 10.23 -9.31
C GLU A 81 5.90 10.55 -7.88
N ILE A 82 6.32 11.70 -7.37
CA ILE A 82 6.02 12.13 -5.99
C ILE A 82 4.51 12.18 -5.74
N GLU A 83 3.72 12.62 -6.72
CA GLU A 83 2.26 12.69 -6.61
C GLU A 83 1.63 11.31 -6.41
N ALA A 84 2.10 10.31 -7.17
CA ALA A 84 1.69 8.92 -7.00
C ALA A 84 2.08 8.39 -5.62
N VAL A 85 3.31 8.68 -5.15
CA VAL A 85 3.76 8.30 -3.80
C VAL A 85 2.85 8.89 -2.71
N VAL A 86 2.48 10.17 -2.81
CA VAL A 86 1.60 10.82 -1.84
C VAL A 86 0.20 10.19 -1.83
N GLY A 87 -0.35 9.87 -3.01
CA GLY A 87 -1.64 9.18 -3.09
C GLY A 87 -1.57 7.75 -2.53
N LEU A 88 -0.48 7.02 -2.79
CA LEU A 88 -0.24 5.68 -2.26
C LEU A 88 -0.11 5.67 -0.74
N ARG A 89 0.62 6.64 -0.17
CA ARG A 89 0.68 6.81 1.30
C ARG A 89 -0.71 6.94 1.87
N ARG A 90 -1.53 7.86 1.33
CA ARG A 90 -2.89 8.08 1.84
C ARG A 90 -3.76 6.84 1.75
N LEU A 91 -3.66 6.09 0.66
CA LEU A 91 -4.39 4.84 0.48
C LEU A 91 -3.96 3.79 1.52
N LEU A 92 -2.63 3.64 1.69
CA LEU A 92 -2.06 2.72 2.67
C LEU A 92 -2.47 3.11 4.09
N GLU A 93 -2.35 4.39 4.45
CA GLU A 93 -2.73 4.92 5.76
C GLU A 93 -4.22 4.68 6.06
N ALA A 94 -5.08 4.94 5.08
CA ALA A 94 -6.52 4.72 5.23
C ALA A 94 -6.90 3.23 5.32
N ALA A 95 -6.10 2.36 4.70
CA ALA A 95 -6.19 0.91 4.86
C ALA A 95 -5.57 0.40 6.19
N GLY A 96 -5.02 1.28 7.02
CA GLY A 96 -4.39 0.94 8.30
C GLY A 96 -2.91 0.59 8.22
N TYR A 97 -2.25 0.82 7.08
CA TYR A 97 -0.80 0.70 6.92
C TYR A 97 -0.15 2.07 7.11
N SER A 98 0.29 2.38 8.32
CA SER A 98 1.15 3.53 8.59
C SER A 98 2.60 3.05 8.78
N GLY A 99 3.56 3.87 8.35
CA GLY A 99 4.97 3.67 8.75
C GLY A 99 5.22 3.95 10.24
N ASP A 100 4.17 4.31 10.97
CA ASP A 100 4.15 4.78 12.36
C ASP A 100 3.34 3.81 13.24
N ASP A 101 3.40 2.50 12.97
CA ASP A 101 3.04 1.48 13.98
C ASP A 101 4.21 1.35 14.98
N ALA A 102 4.52 2.46 15.64
CA ALA A 102 5.39 2.56 16.80
C ALA A 102 4.92 3.76 17.64
N GLU A 103 3.83 3.53 18.37
CA GLU A 103 3.35 4.37 19.48
C GLU A 103 2.71 5.71 19.13
N SER A 104 1.38 5.76 19.21
CA SER A 104 0.71 6.93 19.79
C SER A 104 -0.30 6.50 20.85
N SER A 105 -0.04 7.08 22.01
CA SER A 105 -0.53 6.86 23.37
C SER A 105 -2.03 7.05 23.61
#